data_AF-A0A9X0AAP5-F1
#
_entry.id   AF-A0A9X0AAP5-F1
#
_cell.length_a   1.000
_cell.length_b   1.000
_cell.length_c   1.000
_cell.angle_alpha   90.00
_cell.angle_beta   90.00
_cell.angle_gamma   90.00
#
_symmetry.space_group_name_H-M   'P 1'
#
loop_
_entity.id
_entity.type
_entity.pdbx_description
1 polymer ?
#
loop_
_entity_poly.entity_id
_entity_poly.type
_entity_poly.pdbx_seq_one_letter_code
_entity_poly.pdbx_strand_id
1 'polypeptide(L)'
;MAPQSSEDWVVEMAKGRMPESRAEIEEMTKQMNNMGLKGAYNPANVYPGSPFTPTSKPKPEEVREKARSSSQKILLDWNTLRKIVELHADTLEKRWIKKSRKKQKELLLKAWPNMSPTHRPDFEAYRQECTGKVLKGMSKFQEAYKWPYINQQDLSSKSLIVFIKSRAQHPPSAFARADVNATHLGTVAHFIPEPAFLPFHTLFLDGDRVETYGRLVSWEENDAAADLMFTERQFSPGDGLKAFELQEKIYPFLIKCCELILHDFVMSGAFLDGTISTGITPEPIVTPEPAPSAVTDILPSLASISAEAPYRLPANIDFERLRDIFAARLSAAEDYLFDLREDPGFFADTIIDWSEHRNDSLLDTNGNPHPTGPHTHDFWGRVVRNIIGDGYTNYETWFLLYRQSAILCTLKEKYKNEISYDKQLPKEYIVAILKFKELLKISCEAPIHYLQNIQSSPPLRHHFTRAPQAPGTIDMHIMPKNEDSSFFHKPWGLLLILWNREQRDLFGLSNVIDAFEQLMQDPEESKNISSYIADRFSDLAILSRALYEVENYQPWAATFDDEYNVSKFPTTRRGSNSPHWSPTMKLFFLQNQMGPSNHFLNI
;
A
#
# COMPACT_ATOMS: atom_id res chain seq x y z
N MET A 1 -32.13 -33.29 4.56
CA MET A 1 -32.82 -32.01 4.30
C MET A 1 -31.85 -30.92 4.72
N ALA A 2 -31.16 -30.32 3.76
CA ALA A 2 -30.33 -29.14 4.00
C ALA A 2 -31.26 -27.92 4.18
N PRO A 3 -30.93 -26.93 5.02
CA PRO A 3 -31.71 -25.71 5.07
C PRO A 3 -31.56 -24.98 3.74
N GLN A 4 -32.68 -24.69 3.08
CA GLN A 4 -32.79 -23.60 2.10
C GLN A 4 -32.66 -22.30 2.89
N SER A 5 -31.55 -21.55 2.79
CA SER A 5 -31.48 -20.25 3.49
C SER A 5 -30.42 -19.24 3.03
N SER A 6 -29.76 -19.36 1.87
CA SER A 6 -28.84 -18.29 1.42
C SER A 6 -29.55 -17.18 0.65
N GLU A 7 -30.57 -17.48 -0.16
CA GLU A 7 -31.32 -16.49 -0.95
C GLU A 7 -32.41 -15.78 -0.13
N ASP A 8 -33.07 -16.48 0.80
CA ASP A 8 -34.18 -15.91 1.59
C ASP A 8 -33.71 -14.84 2.60
N TRP A 9 -32.50 -14.94 3.15
CA TRP A 9 -32.06 -14.03 4.21
C TRP A 9 -31.38 -12.76 3.72
N VAL A 10 -30.80 -12.74 2.51
CA VAL A 10 -30.42 -11.48 1.84
C VAL A 10 -31.67 -10.63 1.60
N VAL A 11 -32.78 -11.28 1.22
CA VAL A 11 -34.09 -10.64 1.06
C VAL A 11 -34.71 -10.21 2.40
N GLU A 12 -34.55 -10.98 3.49
CA GLU A 12 -35.01 -10.56 4.83
C GLU A 12 -34.13 -9.49 5.49
N MET A 13 -32.81 -9.47 5.23
CA MET A 13 -31.92 -8.38 5.62
C MET A 13 -32.14 -7.13 4.78
N ALA A 14 -32.46 -7.28 3.49
CA ALA A 14 -32.88 -6.16 2.65
C ALA A 14 -34.08 -5.45 3.29
N LYS A 15 -35.06 -6.18 3.84
CA LYS A 15 -36.27 -5.65 4.53
C LYS A 15 -36.03 -4.83 5.82
N GLY A 16 -34.79 -4.48 6.14
CA GLY A 16 -34.45 -3.54 7.21
C GLY A 16 -34.76 -4.02 8.64
N ARG A 17 -35.00 -5.32 8.85
CA ARG A 17 -35.38 -5.85 10.16
C ARG A 17 -34.16 -5.91 11.09
N MET A 18 -34.06 -4.97 12.02
CA MET A 18 -33.08 -5.02 13.09
C MET A 18 -33.45 -6.13 14.07
N PRO A 19 -32.50 -6.95 14.55
CA PRO A 19 -32.81 -8.04 15.45
C PRO A 19 -33.23 -7.52 16.82
N GLU A 20 -34.33 -8.08 17.33
CA GLU A 20 -34.97 -7.66 18.58
C GLU A 20 -34.64 -8.62 19.74
N SER A 21 -34.05 -9.77 19.43
CA SER A 21 -33.67 -10.78 20.42
C SER A 21 -32.19 -11.15 20.36
N ARG A 22 -31.66 -11.62 21.50
CA ARG A 22 -30.28 -12.10 21.60
C ARG A 22 -29.97 -13.25 20.63
N ALA A 23 -30.95 -14.12 20.38
CA ALA A 23 -30.79 -15.22 19.42
C ALA A 23 -30.68 -14.73 17.98
N GLU A 24 -31.46 -13.70 17.60
CA GLU A 24 -31.36 -13.08 16.28
C GLU A 24 -30.05 -12.29 16.12
N ILE A 25 -29.55 -11.64 17.19
CA ILE A 25 -28.23 -10.99 17.19
C ILE A 25 -27.10 -12.01 16.99
N GLU A 26 -27.16 -13.15 17.69
CA GLU A 26 -26.16 -14.23 17.56
C GLU A 26 -26.19 -14.87 16.16
N GLU A 27 -27.38 -15.09 15.58
CA GLU A 27 -27.52 -15.62 14.22
C GLU A 27 -27.06 -14.60 13.17
N MET A 28 -27.46 -13.32 13.30
CA MET A 28 -27.01 -12.24 12.43
C MET A 28 -25.48 -12.06 12.49
N THR A 29 -24.89 -12.09 13.69
CA THR A 29 -23.43 -12.05 13.89
C THR A 29 -22.73 -13.21 13.20
N LYS A 30 -23.24 -14.43 13.39
CA LYS A 30 -22.68 -15.65 12.78
C LYS A 30 -22.70 -15.58 11.26
N GLN A 31 -23.79 -15.08 10.68
CA GLN A 31 -23.92 -14.94 9.23
C GLN A 31 -23.11 -13.77 8.67
N MET A 32 -23.02 -12.64 9.38
CA MET A 32 -22.16 -11.50 8.99
C MET A 32 -20.67 -11.86 9.06
N ASN A 33 -20.27 -12.69 10.02
CA ASN A 33 -18.95 -13.30 10.04
C ASN A 33 -18.71 -14.20 8.82
N ASN A 34 -19.71 -14.97 8.38
CA ASN A 34 -19.62 -15.78 7.15
C ASN A 34 -19.53 -14.93 5.88
N MET A 35 -20.08 -13.70 5.90
CA MET A 35 -19.98 -12.72 4.82
C MET A 35 -18.71 -11.85 4.88
N GLY A 36 -17.79 -12.13 5.81
CA GLY A 36 -16.50 -11.44 5.89
C GLY A 36 -16.57 -10.00 6.42
N LEU A 37 -17.71 -9.57 7.00
CA LEU A 37 -17.88 -8.21 7.51
C LEU A 37 -16.96 -7.93 8.71
N LYS A 38 -16.14 -6.88 8.57
CA LYS A 38 -15.19 -6.39 9.59
C LYS A 38 -15.62 -5.01 10.11
N GLY A 39 -15.09 -4.63 11.26
CA GLY A 39 -15.25 -3.28 11.81
C GLY A 39 -16.67 -2.95 12.31
N ALA A 40 -17.06 -1.67 12.21
CA ALA A 40 -18.33 -1.14 12.71
C ALA A 40 -19.59 -1.67 11.99
N TYR A 41 -19.42 -2.30 10.83
CA TYR A 41 -20.52 -2.95 10.12
C TYR A 41 -20.83 -4.35 10.64
N ASN A 42 -19.96 -4.93 11.47
CA ASN A 42 -20.24 -6.19 12.16
C ASN A 42 -20.94 -5.89 13.50
N PRO A 43 -22.19 -6.34 13.70
CA PRO A 43 -22.99 -6.08 14.90
C PRO A 43 -22.32 -6.54 16.20
N ALA A 44 -21.49 -7.59 16.14
CA ALA A 44 -20.72 -8.07 17.30
C ALA A 44 -19.73 -7.02 17.82
N ASN A 45 -19.30 -6.11 16.95
CA ASN A 45 -18.32 -5.08 17.27
C ASN A 45 -18.99 -3.79 17.77
N VAL A 46 -20.32 -3.63 17.67
CA VAL A 46 -21.02 -2.38 18.00
C VAL A 46 -21.69 -2.49 19.37
N TYR A 47 -20.89 -2.35 20.43
CA TYR A 47 -21.36 -2.30 21.83
C TYR A 47 -20.80 -1.06 22.56
N PRO A 48 -21.44 -0.59 23.65
CA PRO A 48 -20.98 0.59 24.40
C PRO A 48 -19.52 0.44 24.86
N GLY A 49 -18.67 1.39 24.46
CA GLY A 49 -17.22 1.38 24.78
C GLY A 49 -16.35 0.60 23.79
N SER A 50 -16.93 0.02 22.73
CA SER A 50 -16.18 -0.57 21.64
C SER A 50 -15.42 0.49 20.83
N PRO A 51 -14.18 0.22 20.38
CA PRO A 51 -13.48 1.10 19.44
C PRO A 51 -14.21 1.24 18.10
N PHE A 52 -15.10 0.30 17.77
CA PHE A 52 -15.93 0.31 16.56
C PHE A 52 -17.28 1.02 16.74
N THR A 53 -17.44 1.82 17.81
CA THR A 53 -18.68 2.60 18.01
C THR A 53 -18.74 3.70 16.95
N PRO A 54 -19.75 3.70 16.06
CA PRO A 54 -19.80 4.65 14.96
C PRO A 54 -19.99 6.08 15.48
N THR A 55 -19.36 7.04 14.79
CA THR A 55 -19.42 8.47 15.18
C THR A 55 -20.84 9.01 15.12
N SER A 56 -21.67 8.49 14.23
CA SER A 56 -23.09 8.83 14.11
C SER A 56 -23.89 7.69 13.46
N LYS A 57 -25.21 7.74 13.65
CA LYS A 57 -26.20 6.84 13.02
C LYS A 57 -27.22 7.70 12.25
N PRO A 58 -26.83 8.26 11.09
CA PRO A 58 -27.68 9.19 10.35
C PRO A 58 -28.88 8.48 9.73
N LYS A 59 -29.92 9.24 9.41
CA LYS A 59 -31.06 8.74 8.62
C LYS A 59 -30.75 8.73 7.12
N PRO A 60 -31.42 7.90 6.30
CA PRO A 60 -31.22 7.88 4.85
C PRO A 60 -31.36 9.27 4.20
N GLU A 61 -32.32 10.10 4.64
CA GLU A 61 -32.52 11.45 4.11
C GLU A 61 -31.33 12.36 4.40
N GLU A 62 -30.76 12.30 5.60
CA GLU A 62 -29.58 13.08 5.99
C GLU A 62 -28.36 12.69 5.14
N VAL A 63 -28.19 11.38 4.88
CA VAL A 63 -27.12 10.90 4.01
C VAL A 63 -27.33 11.35 2.57
N ARG A 64 -28.56 11.30 2.04
CA ARG A 64 -28.88 11.78 0.68
C ARG A 64 -28.63 13.29 0.53
N GLU A 65 -29.04 14.09 1.52
CA GLU A 65 -28.82 15.54 1.51
C GLU A 65 -27.32 15.88 1.55
N LYS A 66 -26.59 15.27 2.47
CA LYS A 66 -25.15 15.46 2.59
C LYS A 66 -24.42 15.01 1.32
N ALA A 67 -24.71 13.82 0.82
CA ALA A 67 -24.10 13.29 -0.40
C ALA A 67 -24.36 14.20 -1.61
N ARG A 68 -25.59 14.72 -1.77
CA ARG A 68 -25.91 15.65 -2.86
C ARG A 68 -25.13 16.95 -2.75
N SER A 69 -25.10 17.56 -1.56
CA SER A 69 -24.37 18.82 -1.31
C SER A 69 -22.87 18.66 -1.54
N SER A 70 -22.27 17.61 -0.98
CA SER A 70 -20.86 17.28 -1.16
C SER A 70 -20.50 17.02 -2.62
N SER A 71 -21.34 16.27 -3.34
CA SER A 71 -21.11 15.95 -4.75
C SER A 71 -21.17 17.18 -5.64
N GLN A 72 -22.13 18.10 -5.40
CA GLN A 72 -22.19 19.37 -6.10
C GLN A 72 -20.90 20.18 -5.91
N LYS A 73 -20.44 20.30 -4.67
CA LYS A 73 -19.22 21.05 -4.34
C LYS A 73 -17.98 20.43 -4.98
N ILE A 74 -17.77 19.13 -4.81
CA ILE A 74 -16.61 18.41 -5.37
C ILE A 74 -16.59 18.49 -6.89
N LEU A 75 -17.73 18.27 -7.56
CA LEU A 75 -17.79 18.32 -9.02
C LEU A 75 -17.60 19.75 -9.55
N LEU A 76 -18.07 20.77 -8.83
CA LEU A 76 -17.80 22.17 -9.17
C LEU A 76 -16.29 22.50 -9.07
N ASP A 77 -15.66 22.11 -7.96
CA ASP A 77 -14.23 22.33 -7.75
C ASP A 77 -13.40 21.53 -8.77
N TRP A 78 -13.77 20.28 -9.06
CA TRP A 78 -13.14 19.47 -10.08
C TRP A 78 -13.23 20.10 -11.48
N ASN A 79 -14.40 20.58 -11.89
CA ASN A 79 -14.56 21.27 -13.17
C ASN A 79 -13.73 22.55 -13.25
N THR A 80 -13.61 23.28 -12.13
CA THR A 80 -12.75 24.45 -12.02
C THR A 80 -11.28 24.08 -12.19
N LEU A 81 -10.82 23.05 -11.47
CA LEU A 81 -9.45 22.54 -11.56
C LEU A 81 -9.12 22.05 -12.97
N ARG A 82 -10.03 21.28 -13.58
CA ARG A 82 -9.94 20.80 -14.95
C ARG A 82 -9.72 21.97 -15.92
N LYS A 83 -10.58 22.99 -15.86
CA LYS A 83 -10.48 24.16 -16.74
C LYS A 83 -9.16 24.92 -16.55
N ILE A 84 -8.68 25.06 -15.32
CA ILE A 84 -7.39 25.70 -15.05
C ILE A 84 -6.24 24.92 -15.70
N VAL A 85 -6.24 23.59 -15.57
CA VAL A 85 -5.19 22.74 -16.14
C VAL A 85 -5.27 22.72 -17.67
N GLU A 86 -6.46 22.65 -18.26
CA GLU A 86 -6.65 22.72 -19.71
C GLU A 86 -6.06 24.01 -20.31
N LEU A 87 -6.20 25.15 -19.62
CA LEU A 87 -5.69 26.43 -20.09
C LEU A 87 -4.20 26.64 -19.78
N HIS A 88 -3.73 26.17 -18.62
CA HIS A 88 -2.46 26.66 -18.03
C HIS A 88 -1.49 25.56 -17.59
N ALA A 89 -1.68 24.28 -17.96
CA ALA A 89 -0.85 23.15 -17.53
C ALA A 89 0.67 23.40 -17.66
N ASP A 90 1.11 23.84 -18.84
CA ASP A 90 2.53 24.07 -19.11
C ASP A 90 3.10 25.23 -18.29
N THR A 91 2.30 26.28 -18.13
CA THR A 91 2.69 27.46 -17.35
C THR A 91 2.77 27.13 -15.86
N LEU A 92 1.84 26.33 -15.33
CA LEU A 92 1.86 25.82 -13.96
C LEU A 92 3.15 25.05 -13.69
N GLU A 93 3.46 24.09 -14.54
CA GLU A 93 4.64 23.23 -14.40
C GLU A 93 5.94 24.04 -14.46
N LYS A 94 6.11 24.85 -15.51
CA LYS A 94 7.31 25.70 -15.69
C LYS A 94 7.51 26.64 -14.50
N ARG A 95 6.44 27.22 -13.96
CA ARG A 95 6.53 28.15 -12.83
C ARG A 95 6.79 27.46 -11.50
N TRP A 96 6.22 26.28 -11.28
CA TRP A 96 6.43 25.54 -10.05
C TRP A 96 7.85 25.00 -9.93
N ILE A 97 8.38 24.41 -11.00
CA ILE A 97 9.74 23.85 -11.05
C ILE A 97 10.79 24.96 -10.87
N LYS A 98 10.53 26.17 -11.40
CA LYS A 98 11.43 27.32 -11.23
C LYS A 98 11.47 27.91 -9.80
N LYS A 99 10.52 27.57 -8.93
CA LYS A 99 10.50 28.10 -7.55
C LYS A 99 11.47 27.31 -6.67
N SER A 100 12.17 28.01 -5.77
CA SER A 100 12.98 27.35 -4.75
C SER A 100 12.09 26.52 -3.80
N ARG A 101 12.64 25.44 -3.24
CA ARG A 101 11.93 24.61 -2.24
C ARG A 101 11.36 25.43 -1.08
N LYS A 102 12.09 26.46 -0.60
CA LYS A 102 11.59 27.38 0.43
C LYS A 102 10.31 28.09 -0.03
N LYS A 103 10.30 28.59 -1.27
CA LYS A 103 9.12 29.29 -1.81
C LYS A 103 7.95 28.34 -2.07
N GLN A 104 8.23 27.12 -2.51
CA GLN A 104 7.23 26.08 -2.66
C GLN A 104 6.53 25.79 -1.32
N LYS A 105 7.30 25.56 -0.24
CA LYS A 105 6.77 25.39 1.13
C LYS A 105 5.92 26.56 1.60
N GLU A 106 6.37 27.81 1.37
CA GLU A 106 5.59 29.00 1.72
C GLU A 106 4.24 29.06 0.99
N LEU A 107 4.19 28.68 -0.29
CA LEU A 107 2.92 28.66 -1.06
C LEU A 107 2.02 27.52 -0.59
N LEU A 108 2.59 26.34 -0.31
CA LEU A 108 1.84 25.21 0.24
C LEU A 108 1.19 25.56 1.57
N LEU A 109 1.92 26.22 2.48
CA LEU A 109 1.39 26.65 3.78
C LEU A 109 0.32 27.75 3.67
N LYS A 110 0.32 28.53 2.59
CA LYS A 110 -0.77 29.47 2.29
C LYS A 110 -2.03 28.76 1.78
N ALA A 111 -1.87 27.68 1.02
CA ALA A 111 -2.99 26.89 0.51
C ALA A 111 -3.56 25.92 1.57
N TRP A 112 -2.69 25.38 2.42
CA TRP A 112 -3.02 24.47 3.51
C TRP A 112 -2.29 24.93 4.78
N PRO A 113 -2.94 25.76 5.62
CA PRO A 113 -2.39 26.17 6.90
C PRO A 113 -2.03 24.94 7.75
N ASN A 114 -0.90 25.00 8.47
CA ASN A 114 -0.40 23.91 9.31
C ASN A 114 -0.10 22.59 8.59
N MET A 115 0.16 22.60 7.28
CA MET A 115 0.58 21.41 6.54
C MET A 115 1.82 20.75 7.19
N SER A 116 1.77 19.43 7.40
CA SER A 116 2.85 18.71 8.07
C SER A 116 4.19 18.83 7.31
N PRO A 117 5.31 18.98 8.03
CA PRO A 117 6.61 19.23 7.41
C PRO A 117 7.26 17.99 6.79
N THR A 118 6.85 16.79 7.22
CA THR A 118 7.51 15.51 6.93
C THR A 118 6.66 14.60 6.06
N HIS A 119 7.31 13.74 5.29
CA HIS A 119 6.72 12.59 4.62
C HIS A 119 6.03 11.67 5.63
N ARG A 120 4.89 11.09 5.24
CA ARG A 120 4.04 10.21 6.09
C ARG A 120 3.84 10.75 7.51
N PRO A 121 3.15 11.90 7.64
CA PRO A 121 2.93 12.53 8.94
C PRO A 121 2.09 11.65 9.88
N ASP A 122 1.35 10.68 9.37
CA ASP A 122 0.66 9.64 10.13
C ASP A 122 1.62 8.71 10.88
N PHE A 123 2.79 8.38 10.29
CA PHE A 123 3.82 7.61 10.97
C PHE A 123 4.48 8.42 12.08
N GLU A 124 4.75 9.71 11.83
CA GLU A 124 5.30 10.61 12.83
C GLU A 124 4.29 10.86 13.97
N ALA A 125 3.00 11.02 13.66
CA ALA A 125 1.94 11.11 14.65
C ALA A 125 1.89 9.85 15.53
N TYR A 126 1.94 8.67 14.91
CA TYR A 126 1.98 7.39 15.64
C TYR A 126 3.17 7.33 16.58
N ARG A 127 4.37 7.68 16.08
CA ARG A 127 5.60 7.68 16.86
C ARG A 127 5.53 8.63 18.06
N GLN A 128 4.86 9.78 17.92
CA GLN A 128 4.70 10.75 19.01
C GLN A 128 3.65 10.35 20.05
N GLU A 129 2.62 9.60 19.67
CA GLU A 129 1.52 9.25 20.56
C GLU A 129 1.62 7.83 21.15
N CYS A 130 2.31 6.92 20.46
CA CYS A 130 2.42 5.50 20.82
C CYS A 130 3.83 5.15 21.32
N THR A 131 4.39 5.96 22.24
CA THR A 131 5.69 5.69 22.87
C THR A 131 5.55 4.62 23.96
N GLY A 132 5.46 3.34 23.56
CA GLY A 132 5.37 2.19 24.48
C GLY A 132 4.01 2.02 25.18
N LYS A 133 2.95 2.63 24.62
CA LYS A 133 1.56 2.42 25.04
C LYS A 133 0.67 2.49 23.80
N VAL A 134 -0.29 1.57 23.70
CA VAL A 134 -1.34 1.65 22.69
C VAL A 134 -2.19 2.88 22.98
N LEU A 135 -2.20 3.85 22.06
CA LEU A 135 -3.12 4.98 22.12
C LEU A 135 -4.55 4.43 22.11
N LYS A 136 -5.36 4.85 23.09
CA LYS A 136 -6.78 4.52 23.15
C LYS A 136 -7.60 5.72 22.73
N GLY A 137 -8.32 5.57 21.62
CA GLY A 137 -9.23 6.59 21.09
C GLY A 137 -8.58 7.52 20.06
N MET A 138 -9.27 8.62 19.79
CA MET A 138 -8.89 9.55 18.72
C MET A 138 -7.54 10.21 18.97
N SER A 139 -6.74 10.31 17.92
CA SER A 139 -5.48 11.05 17.91
C SER A 139 -5.71 12.56 18.01
N LYS A 140 -4.72 13.30 18.54
CA LYS A 140 -4.68 14.77 18.43
C LYS A 140 -4.20 15.23 17.04
N PHE A 141 -3.63 14.32 16.25
CA PHE A 141 -3.09 14.54 14.90
C PHE A 141 -3.99 13.95 13.81
N GLN A 142 -5.32 14.04 13.96
CA GLN A 142 -6.28 13.42 13.02
C GLN A 142 -6.04 13.81 11.55
N GLU A 143 -5.63 15.06 11.28
CA GLU A 143 -5.34 15.49 9.90
C GLU A 143 -4.22 14.68 9.25
N ALA A 144 -3.20 14.29 10.02
CA ALA A 144 -2.09 13.49 9.51
C ALA A 144 -2.56 12.11 9.04
N TYR A 145 -3.49 11.49 9.77
CA TYR A 145 -4.09 10.20 9.43
C TYR A 145 -5.14 10.27 8.32
N LYS A 146 -5.80 11.42 8.13
CA LYS A 146 -6.78 11.63 7.04
C LYS A 146 -6.10 11.95 5.71
N TRP A 147 -4.98 12.69 5.73
CA TRP A 147 -4.27 13.13 4.52
C TRP A 147 -2.77 12.85 4.61
N PRO A 148 -2.35 11.57 4.69
CA PRO A 148 -0.94 11.21 4.88
C PRO A 148 -0.01 11.63 3.73
N TYR A 149 -0.57 11.89 2.54
CA TYR A 149 0.17 12.34 1.37
C TYR A 149 0.13 13.87 1.15
N ILE A 150 -0.51 14.63 2.05
CA ILE A 150 -0.54 16.10 1.99
C ILE A 150 0.48 16.66 2.98
N ASN A 151 1.72 16.75 2.53
CA ASN A 151 2.84 17.23 3.35
C ASN A 151 3.81 18.10 2.55
N GLN A 152 4.60 18.90 3.25
CA GLN A 152 5.53 19.84 2.64
C GLN A 152 6.71 19.15 1.97
N GLN A 153 7.17 18.01 2.49
CA GLN A 153 8.35 17.31 2.00
C GLN A 153 8.13 16.79 0.58
N ASP A 154 6.99 16.13 0.35
CA ASP A 154 6.66 15.49 -0.92
C ASP A 154 6.14 16.51 -1.94
N LEU A 155 5.24 17.40 -1.52
CA LEU A 155 4.61 18.36 -2.42
C LEU A 155 5.52 19.52 -2.81
N SER A 156 6.65 19.76 -2.12
CA SER A 156 7.69 20.71 -2.56
C SER A 156 8.60 20.11 -3.65
N SER A 157 7.99 19.44 -4.61
CA SER A 157 8.63 18.75 -5.72
C SER A 157 7.68 18.71 -6.94
N LYS A 158 8.04 17.95 -7.98
CA LYS A 158 7.16 17.70 -9.13
C LYS A 158 5.85 16.99 -8.75
N SER A 159 5.79 16.33 -7.59
CA SER A 159 4.61 15.60 -7.12
C SER A 159 3.35 16.47 -7.02
N LEU A 160 3.48 17.76 -6.66
CA LEU A 160 2.32 18.67 -6.67
C LEU A 160 1.72 18.83 -8.07
N ILE A 161 2.56 18.94 -9.10
CA ILE A 161 2.09 19.08 -10.49
C ILE A 161 1.47 17.78 -10.99
N VAL A 162 2.07 16.64 -10.66
CA VAL A 162 1.48 15.32 -10.94
C VAL A 162 0.11 15.21 -10.29
N PHE A 163 -0.01 15.63 -9.02
CA PHE A 163 -1.26 15.58 -8.28
C PHE A 163 -2.36 16.46 -8.92
N ILE A 164 -2.02 17.71 -9.26
CA ILE A 164 -2.92 18.65 -9.93
C ILE A 164 -3.39 18.10 -11.27
N LYS A 165 -2.46 17.68 -12.14
CA LYS A 165 -2.79 17.18 -13.49
C LYS A 165 -3.64 15.92 -13.43
N SER A 166 -3.25 14.97 -12.58
CA SER A 166 -3.96 13.70 -12.40
C SER A 166 -5.42 13.92 -11.95
N ARG A 167 -5.64 14.76 -10.93
CA ARG A 167 -6.98 15.09 -10.40
C ARG A 167 -7.83 15.94 -11.34
N ALA A 168 -7.21 16.73 -12.21
CA ALA A 168 -7.90 17.54 -13.21
C ALA A 168 -8.42 16.70 -14.40
N GLN A 169 -7.62 15.73 -14.83
CA GLN A 169 -7.89 14.94 -16.03
C GLN A 169 -8.93 13.83 -15.79
N HIS A 170 -9.00 13.29 -14.57
CA HIS A 170 -9.86 12.14 -14.24
C HIS A 170 -10.98 12.56 -13.27
N PRO A 171 -12.15 11.90 -13.30
CA PRO A 171 -13.27 12.24 -12.43
C PRO A 171 -12.99 11.93 -10.94
N PRO A 172 -13.65 12.61 -9.99
CA PRO A 172 -13.47 12.36 -8.55
C PRO A 172 -13.72 10.91 -8.14
N SER A 173 -14.65 10.22 -8.82
CA SER A 173 -14.95 8.80 -8.63
C SER A 173 -13.73 7.89 -8.82
N ALA A 174 -12.82 8.23 -9.73
CA ALA A 174 -11.61 7.44 -9.98
C ALA A 174 -10.61 7.45 -8.80
N PHE A 175 -10.77 8.37 -7.85
CA PHE A 175 -9.89 8.50 -6.69
C PHE A 175 -10.58 8.16 -5.36
N ALA A 176 -11.92 8.09 -5.31
CA ALA A 176 -12.67 7.96 -4.07
C ALA A 176 -12.19 6.78 -3.19
N ARG A 177 -11.96 5.62 -3.79
CA ARG A 177 -11.47 4.44 -3.05
C ARG A 177 -10.03 4.64 -2.57
N ALA A 178 -9.16 5.17 -3.42
CA ALA A 178 -7.77 5.43 -3.05
C ALA A 178 -7.65 6.47 -1.94
N ASP A 179 -8.51 7.50 -1.94
CA ASP A 179 -8.59 8.49 -0.86
C ASP A 179 -8.97 7.83 0.46
N VAL A 180 -10.00 6.98 0.48
CA VAL A 180 -10.38 6.23 1.68
C VAL A 180 -9.26 5.28 2.12
N ASN A 181 -8.67 4.51 1.21
CA ASN A 181 -7.60 3.55 1.49
C ASN A 181 -6.33 4.23 2.01
N ALA A 182 -6.05 5.47 1.61
CA ALA A 182 -4.95 6.25 2.17
C ALA A 182 -5.08 6.45 3.68
N THR A 183 -6.31 6.44 4.22
CA THR A 183 -6.57 6.59 5.67
C THR A 183 -6.45 5.28 6.46
N HIS A 184 -5.94 4.20 5.85
CA HIS A 184 -5.90 2.84 6.43
C HIS A 184 -5.35 2.82 7.86
N LEU A 185 -4.16 3.40 8.09
CA LEU A 185 -3.54 3.42 9.42
C LEU A 185 -4.45 4.09 10.46
N GLY A 186 -5.03 5.25 10.13
CA GLY A 186 -5.94 5.96 11.02
C GLY A 186 -7.25 5.22 11.28
N THR A 187 -7.80 4.58 10.24
CA THR A 187 -9.08 3.86 10.31
C THR A 187 -8.93 2.57 11.10
N VAL A 188 -7.93 1.74 10.79
CA VAL A 188 -7.73 0.45 11.45
C VAL A 188 -7.26 0.62 12.89
N ALA A 189 -6.48 1.66 13.19
CA ALA A 189 -6.05 1.95 14.54
C ALA A 189 -7.05 2.78 15.37
N HIS A 190 -8.19 3.18 14.80
CA HIS A 190 -9.21 4.01 15.47
C HIS A 190 -8.70 5.41 15.92
N PHE A 191 -7.74 5.98 15.19
CA PHE A 191 -7.15 7.29 15.49
C PHE A 191 -7.93 8.45 14.86
N ILE A 192 -8.80 8.16 13.91
CA ILE A 192 -9.76 9.11 13.33
C ILE A 192 -11.19 8.64 13.64
N PRO A 193 -12.20 9.52 13.53
CA PRO A 193 -13.57 9.16 13.83
C PRO A 193 -14.05 7.95 12.99
N GLU A 194 -14.75 7.03 13.66
CA GLU A 194 -15.35 5.87 13.00
C GLU A 194 -16.34 6.29 11.91
N PRO A 195 -16.42 5.56 10.78
CA PRO A 195 -17.41 5.82 9.75
C PRO A 195 -18.83 5.89 10.31
N ALA A 196 -19.66 6.76 9.73
CA ALA A 196 -21.08 6.80 10.06
C ALA A 196 -21.74 5.46 9.72
N PHE A 197 -22.61 4.97 10.59
CA PHE A 197 -23.27 3.68 10.39
C PHE A 197 -24.71 3.88 9.93
N LEU A 198 -24.96 3.53 8.66
CA LEU A 198 -26.30 3.38 8.08
C LEU A 198 -26.38 1.99 7.46
N PRO A 199 -27.13 1.04 8.06
CA PRO A 199 -27.23 -0.31 7.54
C PRO A 199 -28.14 -0.40 6.31
N PHE A 200 -28.04 -1.50 5.57
CA PHE A 200 -28.93 -1.89 4.46
C PHE A 200 -28.99 -0.90 3.28
N HIS A 201 -27.94 -0.10 3.13
CA HIS A 201 -27.81 0.85 2.05
C HIS A 201 -26.42 0.78 1.46
N THR A 202 -26.33 1.09 0.18
CA THR A 202 -25.07 1.26 -0.55
C THR A 202 -24.99 2.67 -1.09
N LEU A 203 -23.85 3.34 -0.90
CA LEU A 203 -23.59 4.65 -1.48
C LEU A 203 -22.75 4.48 -2.75
N PHE A 204 -23.32 4.88 -3.88
CA PHE A 204 -22.64 4.84 -5.17
C PHE A 204 -21.86 6.12 -5.38
N LEU A 205 -20.58 5.98 -5.69
CA LEU A 205 -19.67 7.09 -5.99
C LEU A 205 -19.17 6.97 -7.43
N ASP A 206 -20.11 6.78 -8.37
CA ASP A 206 -19.81 6.57 -9.78
C ASP A 206 -19.98 7.83 -10.63
N GLY A 207 -19.29 7.85 -11.77
CA GLY A 207 -19.48 8.85 -12.81
C GLY A 207 -18.97 10.23 -12.43
N ASP A 208 -19.50 11.25 -13.10
CA ASP A 208 -19.07 12.65 -13.05
C ASP A 208 -20.26 13.63 -12.89
N ARG A 209 -21.41 13.12 -12.46
CA ARG A 209 -22.64 13.90 -12.27
C ARG A 209 -23.18 13.77 -10.85
N VAL A 210 -23.93 14.77 -10.40
CA VAL A 210 -24.52 14.81 -9.05
C VAL A 210 -25.53 13.69 -8.83
N GLU A 211 -26.16 13.20 -9.90
CA GLU A 211 -27.15 12.12 -9.84
C GLU A 211 -26.50 10.74 -9.68
N THR A 212 -25.24 10.58 -10.08
CA THR A 212 -24.51 9.30 -10.04
C THR A 212 -23.51 9.27 -8.90
N TYR A 213 -22.79 10.37 -8.70
CA TYR A 213 -21.82 10.56 -7.63
C TYR A 213 -22.58 10.96 -6.37
N GLY A 214 -22.67 10.05 -5.39
CA GLY A 214 -23.43 10.25 -4.15
C GLY A 214 -24.83 9.68 -4.14
N ARG A 215 -25.14 8.73 -5.03
CA ARG A 215 -26.45 8.09 -5.09
C ARG A 215 -26.59 7.01 -4.01
N LEU A 216 -27.45 7.24 -3.03
CA LEU A 216 -27.77 6.27 -1.98
C LEU A 216 -28.89 5.33 -2.45
N VAL A 217 -28.69 4.03 -2.30
CA VAL A 217 -29.64 2.99 -2.73
C VAL A 217 -29.94 2.07 -1.54
N SER A 218 -31.23 1.83 -1.29
CA SER A 218 -31.67 0.80 -0.34
C SER A 218 -31.50 -0.59 -0.95
N TRP A 219 -31.09 -1.58 -0.15
CA TRP A 219 -31.03 -2.96 -0.64
C TRP A 219 -32.40 -3.51 -1.01
N GLU A 220 -33.49 -3.03 -0.40
CA GLU A 220 -34.87 -3.39 -0.81
C GLU A 220 -35.18 -2.97 -2.25
N GLU A 221 -34.59 -1.87 -2.71
CA GLU A 221 -34.83 -1.34 -4.04
C GLU A 221 -33.97 -2.05 -5.10
N ASN A 222 -32.82 -2.59 -4.69
CA ASN A 222 -31.87 -3.26 -5.56
C ASN A 222 -30.99 -4.23 -4.75
N ASP A 223 -31.33 -5.51 -4.79
CA ASP A 223 -30.59 -6.57 -4.09
C ASP A 223 -29.10 -6.61 -4.48
N ALA A 224 -28.77 -6.32 -5.75
CA ALA A 224 -27.38 -6.31 -6.22
C ALA A 224 -26.55 -5.16 -5.62
N ALA A 225 -27.17 -4.15 -5.00
CA ALA A 225 -26.46 -3.07 -4.33
C ALA A 225 -25.67 -3.58 -3.11
N ALA A 226 -26.19 -4.59 -2.41
CA ALA A 226 -25.51 -5.20 -1.26
C ALA A 226 -24.21 -5.88 -1.72
N ASP A 227 -24.29 -6.72 -2.75
CA ASP A 227 -23.14 -7.42 -3.33
C ASP A 227 -22.04 -6.45 -3.77
N LEU A 228 -22.41 -5.33 -4.41
CA LEU A 228 -21.44 -4.31 -4.83
C LEU A 228 -20.75 -3.63 -3.67
N MET A 229 -21.42 -3.46 -2.53
CA MET A 229 -20.81 -2.92 -1.31
C MET A 229 -19.86 -3.94 -0.66
N PHE A 230 -20.31 -5.20 -0.50
CA PHE A 230 -19.51 -6.25 0.15
C PHE A 230 -18.26 -6.61 -0.66
N THR A 231 -18.38 -6.58 -1.99
CA THR A 231 -17.24 -6.77 -2.89
C THR A 231 -16.39 -5.50 -3.07
N GLU A 232 -16.60 -4.48 -2.23
CA GLU A 232 -15.91 -3.17 -2.22
C GLU A 232 -15.90 -2.41 -3.56
N ARG A 233 -16.72 -2.82 -4.54
CA ARG A 233 -16.92 -2.09 -5.80
C ARG A 233 -17.66 -0.78 -5.59
N GLN A 234 -18.48 -0.72 -4.55
CA GLN A 234 -19.18 0.46 -4.08
C GLN A 234 -18.94 0.68 -2.58
N PHE A 235 -19.46 1.79 -2.06
CA PHE A 235 -19.13 2.24 -0.72
C PHE A 235 -20.24 1.89 0.27
N SER A 236 -19.82 1.52 1.47
CA SER A 236 -20.68 1.67 2.62
C SER A 236 -21.03 3.16 2.79
N PRO A 237 -22.20 3.53 3.33
CA PRO A 237 -22.55 4.94 3.52
C PRO A 237 -21.51 5.69 4.34
N GLY A 238 -20.93 5.06 5.36
CA GLY A 238 -19.86 5.65 6.17
C GLY A 238 -18.58 5.92 5.39
N ASP A 239 -18.10 4.97 4.58
CA ASP A 239 -16.88 5.16 3.80
C ASP A 239 -17.10 6.14 2.65
N GLY A 240 -18.29 6.15 2.05
CA GLY A 240 -18.64 7.12 1.02
C GLY A 240 -18.71 8.55 1.57
N LEU A 241 -19.27 8.73 2.78
CA LEU A 241 -19.23 10.02 3.47
C LEU A 241 -17.81 10.45 3.86
N LYS A 242 -16.94 9.50 4.21
CA LYS A 242 -15.51 9.74 4.44
C LYS A 242 -14.81 10.18 3.14
N ALA A 243 -15.09 9.52 2.01
CA ALA A 243 -14.56 9.92 0.71
C ALA A 243 -14.91 11.38 0.37
N PHE A 244 -16.15 11.80 0.64
CA PHE A 244 -16.55 13.20 0.48
C PHE A 244 -15.75 14.16 1.38
N GLU A 245 -15.59 13.84 2.67
CA GLU A 245 -14.79 14.66 3.60
C GLU A 245 -13.36 14.88 3.08
N LEU A 246 -12.73 13.81 2.59
CA LEU A 246 -11.36 13.85 2.08
C LEU A 246 -11.26 14.71 0.82
N GLN A 247 -12.14 14.48 -0.16
CA GLN A 247 -12.12 15.15 -1.45
C GLN A 247 -12.54 16.62 -1.37
N GLU A 248 -13.50 16.96 -0.52
CA GLU A 248 -13.91 18.35 -0.27
C GLU A 248 -12.80 19.22 0.29
N LYS A 249 -11.75 18.63 0.87
CA LYS A 249 -10.57 19.36 1.31
C LYS A 249 -9.47 19.37 0.24
N ILE A 250 -9.32 18.27 -0.50
CA ILE A 250 -8.29 18.12 -1.54
C ILE A 250 -8.53 19.07 -2.72
N TYR A 251 -9.73 19.10 -3.30
CA TYR A 251 -9.96 19.89 -4.52
C TYR A 251 -9.78 21.40 -4.32
N PRO A 252 -10.34 22.04 -3.28
CA PRO A 252 -10.08 23.45 -3.00
C PRO A 252 -8.61 23.75 -2.76
N PHE A 253 -7.89 22.84 -2.09
CA PHE A 253 -6.44 22.97 -1.89
C PHE A 253 -5.68 23.02 -3.23
N LEU A 254 -6.00 22.13 -4.17
CA LEU A 254 -5.35 22.08 -5.48
C LEU A 254 -5.64 23.33 -6.31
N ILE A 255 -6.89 23.81 -6.29
CA ILE A 255 -7.27 25.08 -6.93
C ILE A 255 -6.46 26.22 -6.30
N LYS A 256 -6.36 26.26 -4.96
CA LYS A 256 -5.62 27.30 -4.27
C LYS A 256 -4.14 27.31 -4.60
N CYS A 257 -3.53 26.13 -4.76
CA CYS A 257 -2.17 26.01 -5.28
C CYS A 257 -2.05 26.62 -6.68
N CYS A 258 -2.99 26.33 -7.59
CA CYS A 258 -2.99 26.91 -8.92
C CYS A 258 -3.10 28.44 -8.90
N GLU A 259 -4.03 28.99 -8.11
CA GLU A 259 -4.18 30.45 -7.93
C GLU A 259 -2.89 31.11 -7.44
N LEU A 260 -2.21 30.48 -6.47
CA LEU A 260 -0.98 30.99 -5.89
C LEU A 260 0.21 30.93 -6.86
N ILE A 261 0.25 29.92 -7.75
CA ILE A 261 1.29 29.78 -8.77
C ILE A 261 1.04 30.75 -9.94
N LEU A 262 -0.22 30.93 -10.33
CA LEU A 262 -0.70 31.77 -11.43
C LEU A 262 -1.30 33.10 -10.95
N HIS A 263 -0.77 33.66 -9.86
CA HIS A 263 -1.32 34.83 -9.19
C HIS A 263 -1.56 36.05 -10.11
N ASP A 264 -0.71 36.26 -11.12
CA ASP A 264 -0.86 37.29 -12.17
C ASP A 264 -2.09 37.06 -13.06
N PHE A 265 -2.41 35.82 -13.42
CA PHE A 265 -3.64 35.48 -14.16
C PHE A 265 -4.89 35.69 -13.32
N VAL A 266 -4.80 35.43 -12.00
CA VAL A 266 -5.88 35.75 -11.07
C VAL A 266 -6.10 37.27 -11.00
N MET A 267 -5.02 38.04 -10.81
CA MET A 267 -5.09 39.50 -10.70
C MET A 267 -5.57 40.19 -11.98
N SER A 268 -5.30 39.61 -13.15
CA SER A 268 -5.73 40.14 -14.46
C SER A 268 -7.12 39.65 -14.90
N GLY A 269 -7.77 38.76 -14.15
CA GLY A 269 -9.05 38.15 -14.53
C GLY A 269 -8.94 37.06 -15.60
N ALA A 270 -7.72 36.75 -16.07
CA ALA A 270 -7.44 35.77 -17.13
C ALA A 270 -7.44 34.30 -16.66
N PHE A 271 -7.64 34.06 -15.36
CA PHE A 271 -7.47 32.74 -14.76
C PHE A 271 -8.36 31.65 -15.35
N LEU A 272 -9.61 31.99 -15.72
CA LEU A 272 -10.58 31.09 -16.35
C LEU A 272 -11.04 31.58 -17.74
N ASP A 273 -10.38 32.60 -18.29
CA ASP A 273 -10.72 33.17 -19.59
C ASP A 273 -9.95 32.47 -20.71
N GLY A 274 -10.68 31.76 -21.59
CA GLY A 274 -10.10 31.06 -22.74
C GLY A 274 -9.84 31.97 -23.95
N THR A 275 -10.19 33.25 -23.88
CA THR A 275 -10.02 34.22 -25.00
C THR A 275 -8.70 34.98 -24.96
N ILE A 276 -7.97 34.90 -23.85
CA ILE A 276 -6.66 35.56 -23.72
C ILE A 276 -5.60 34.61 -24.23
N SER A 277 -5.18 34.85 -25.47
CA SER A 277 -4.00 34.23 -26.08
C SER A 277 -2.83 34.36 -25.11
N THR A 278 -2.34 33.23 -24.59
CA THR A 278 -1.06 33.18 -23.89
C THR A 278 -0.04 33.76 -24.86
N GLY A 279 0.60 34.88 -24.50
CA GLY A 279 1.52 35.62 -25.35
C GLY A 279 2.82 34.88 -25.64
N ILE A 280 2.72 33.68 -26.20
CA ILE A 280 3.78 32.85 -26.75
C ILE A 280 3.33 32.55 -28.18
N THR A 281 4.07 33.10 -29.13
CA THR A 281 3.91 32.88 -30.57
C THR A 281 3.72 31.39 -30.86
N PRO A 282 2.69 30.96 -31.61
CA PRO A 282 2.54 29.57 -31.97
C PRO A 282 3.63 29.22 -32.99
N GLU A 283 4.64 28.45 -32.57
CA GLU A 283 5.37 27.64 -33.53
C GLU A 283 4.38 26.65 -34.17
N PRO A 284 4.50 26.40 -35.48
CA PRO A 284 3.54 25.60 -36.21
C PRO A 284 3.42 24.20 -35.61
N ILE A 285 2.19 23.70 -35.54
CA ILE A 285 1.84 22.34 -35.16
C ILE A 285 2.55 21.40 -36.15
N VAL A 286 3.74 20.94 -35.77
CA VAL A 286 4.35 19.76 -36.36
C VAL A 286 3.66 18.57 -35.70
N THR A 287 2.99 17.77 -36.52
CA THR A 287 2.48 16.45 -36.19
C THR A 287 3.61 15.67 -35.49
N PRO A 288 3.39 14.99 -34.35
CA PRO A 288 4.44 14.19 -33.76
C PRO A 288 4.72 13.01 -34.69
N GLU A 289 5.72 13.15 -35.57
CA GLU A 289 6.45 12.01 -36.08
C GLU A 289 7.13 11.33 -34.89
N PRO A 290 7.12 9.98 -34.82
CA PRO A 290 7.78 9.26 -33.76
C PRO A 290 9.29 9.57 -33.84
N ALA A 291 9.77 10.39 -32.91
CA ALA A 291 11.19 10.64 -32.79
C ALA A 291 11.89 9.29 -32.58
N PRO A 292 12.94 8.97 -33.36
CA PRO A 292 13.67 7.73 -33.19
C PRO A 292 14.24 7.70 -31.77
N SER A 293 13.97 6.61 -31.06
CA SER A 293 14.50 6.30 -29.73
C SER A 293 16.02 6.51 -29.71
N ALA A 294 16.44 7.68 -29.25
CA ALA A 294 17.74 7.85 -28.64
C ALA A 294 17.63 7.26 -27.24
N VAL A 295 18.46 6.26 -26.97
CA VAL A 295 18.52 5.40 -25.79
C VAL A 295 18.99 6.17 -24.54
N THR A 296 18.32 7.28 -24.21
CA THR A 296 18.66 8.16 -23.08
C THR A 296 17.42 8.74 -22.37
N ASP A 297 16.24 8.18 -22.58
CA ASP A 297 15.17 8.32 -21.58
C ASP A 297 15.55 7.45 -20.39
N ILE A 298 16.17 8.08 -19.40
CA ILE A 298 16.41 7.49 -18.09
C ILE A 298 15.02 7.07 -17.59
N LEU A 299 14.75 5.75 -17.64
CA LEU A 299 13.63 5.13 -16.95
C LEU A 299 13.52 5.79 -15.58
N PRO A 300 12.37 6.38 -15.20
CA PRO A 300 12.23 6.98 -13.89
C PRO A 300 12.64 5.95 -12.84
N SER A 301 13.57 6.32 -11.96
CA SER A 301 14.05 5.40 -10.93
C SER A 301 12.86 4.91 -10.09
N LEU A 302 12.92 3.67 -9.59
CA LEU A 302 11.85 3.07 -8.79
C LEU A 302 11.40 4.01 -7.65
N ALA A 303 12.36 4.66 -6.98
CA ALA A 303 12.09 5.66 -5.94
C ALA A 303 11.25 6.86 -6.43
N SER A 304 11.50 7.36 -7.64
CA SER A 304 10.70 8.45 -8.22
C SER A 304 9.27 8.01 -8.58
N ILE A 305 9.08 6.73 -8.90
CA ILE A 305 7.77 6.14 -9.17
C ILE A 305 6.99 5.95 -7.86
N SER A 306 7.64 5.42 -6.82
CA SER A 306 7.05 5.27 -5.48
C SER A 306 6.58 6.62 -4.93
N ALA A 307 7.45 7.63 -4.95
CA ALA A 307 7.15 8.97 -4.41
C ALA A 307 6.00 9.69 -5.15
N GLU A 308 5.73 9.33 -6.40
CA GLU A 308 4.66 9.93 -7.20
C GLU A 308 3.37 9.08 -7.24
N ALA A 309 3.44 7.82 -6.82
CA ALA A 309 2.33 6.88 -6.91
C ALA A 309 1.05 7.36 -6.19
N PRO A 310 1.10 7.95 -4.98
CA PRO A 310 -0.09 8.44 -4.29
C PRO A 310 -0.82 9.58 -5.03
N TYR A 311 -0.12 10.23 -5.97
CA TYR A 311 -0.61 11.40 -6.70
C TYR A 311 -1.10 11.05 -8.11
N ARG A 312 -0.86 9.82 -8.58
CA ARG A 312 -1.29 9.33 -9.90
C ARG A 312 -2.67 8.67 -9.85
N LEU A 313 -3.20 8.37 -11.03
CA LEU A 313 -4.42 7.57 -11.17
C LEU A 313 -4.16 6.15 -10.64
N PRO A 314 -4.97 5.63 -9.70
CA PRO A 314 -4.76 4.31 -9.12
C PRO A 314 -4.96 3.13 -10.10
N ALA A 315 -5.72 3.33 -11.17
CA ALA A 315 -6.43 2.26 -11.89
C ALA A 315 -5.70 1.59 -13.08
N ASN A 316 -4.37 1.63 -13.18
CA ASN A 316 -3.69 1.00 -14.31
C ASN A 316 -2.40 0.26 -13.92
N ILE A 317 -2.51 -1.06 -13.75
CA ILE A 317 -1.33 -1.92 -13.63
C ILE A 317 -0.71 -2.08 -15.02
N ASP A 318 0.58 -1.77 -15.06
CA ASP A 318 1.43 -2.02 -16.21
C ASP A 318 2.17 -3.36 -16.03
N PHE A 319 1.51 -4.45 -16.44
CA PHE A 319 2.13 -5.78 -16.39
C PHE A 319 3.32 -5.93 -17.33
N GLU A 320 3.41 -5.13 -18.41
CA GLU A 320 4.57 -5.18 -19.31
C GLU A 320 5.79 -4.60 -18.62
N ARG A 321 5.64 -3.44 -17.98
CA ARG A 321 6.70 -2.84 -17.17
C ARG A 321 7.12 -3.76 -16.03
N LEU A 322 6.18 -4.38 -15.32
CA LEU A 322 6.51 -5.35 -14.26
C LEU A 322 7.26 -6.56 -14.81
N ARG A 323 6.84 -7.09 -15.96
CA ARG A 323 7.54 -8.18 -16.64
C ARG A 323 8.97 -7.79 -16.99
N ASP A 324 9.20 -6.58 -17.50
CA ASP A 324 10.52 -6.12 -17.89
C ASP A 324 11.43 -5.91 -16.67
N ILE A 325 10.89 -5.40 -15.55
CA ILE A 325 11.60 -5.32 -14.26
C ILE A 325 12.00 -6.72 -13.77
N PHE A 326 11.08 -7.68 -13.81
CA PHE A 326 11.38 -9.06 -13.37
C PHE A 326 12.34 -9.77 -14.32
N ALA A 327 12.30 -9.49 -15.63
CA ALA A 327 13.27 -10.00 -16.57
C ALA A 327 14.69 -9.50 -16.24
N ALA A 328 14.82 -8.21 -15.92
CA ALA A 328 16.10 -7.64 -15.50
C ALA A 328 16.61 -8.26 -14.18
N ARG A 329 15.75 -8.46 -13.18
CA ARG A 329 16.13 -9.14 -11.92
C ARG A 329 16.44 -10.62 -12.12
N LEU A 330 15.74 -11.31 -13.01
CA LEU A 330 16.03 -12.69 -13.38
C LEU A 330 17.43 -12.80 -14.00
N SER A 331 17.75 -11.94 -14.99
CA SER A 331 19.08 -11.89 -15.59
C SER A 331 20.17 -11.63 -14.54
N ALA A 332 19.96 -10.68 -13.64
CA ALA A 332 20.92 -10.42 -12.56
C ALA A 332 21.09 -11.61 -11.59
N ALA A 333 20.02 -12.37 -11.35
CA ALA A 333 20.09 -13.59 -10.53
C ALA A 333 20.79 -14.75 -11.26
N GLU A 334 20.69 -14.83 -12.59
CA GLU A 334 21.47 -15.76 -13.41
C GLU A 334 22.96 -15.44 -13.34
N ASP A 335 23.32 -14.18 -13.58
CA ASP A 335 24.71 -13.70 -13.52
C ASP A 335 25.31 -13.99 -12.15
N TYR A 336 24.58 -13.67 -11.06
CA TYR A 336 24.99 -13.99 -9.69
C TYR A 336 25.29 -15.49 -9.49
N LEU A 337 24.47 -16.38 -10.06
CA LEU A 337 24.69 -17.83 -9.97
C LEU A 337 25.87 -18.31 -10.82
N PHE A 338 26.18 -17.66 -11.93
CA PHE A 338 27.38 -17.95 -12.71
C PHE A 338 28.62 -17.50 -11.94
N ASP A 339 28.65 -16.26 -11.44
CA ASP A 339 29.78 -15.73 -10.66
C ASP A 339 30.03 -16.58 -9.41
N LEU A 340 28.97 -16.98 -8.70
CA LEU A 340 29.09 -17.85 -7.52
C LEU A 340 29.72 -19.23 -7.84
N ARG A 341 29.56 -19.73 -9.07
CA ARG A 341 30.12 -21.04 -9.49
C ARG A 341 31.50 -20.92 -10.13
N GLU A 342 31.75 -19.85 -10.86
CA GLU A 342 32.88 -19.73 -11.78
C GLU A 342 33.98 -18.78 -11.28
N ASP A 343 33.66 -17.82 -10.42
CA ASP A 343 34.62 -16.88 -9.84
C ASP A 343 34.91 -17.20 -8.36
N PRO A 344 36.10 -17.75 -8.05
CA PRO A 344 36.51 -18.03 -6.67
C PRO A 344 36.62 -16.79 -5.78
N GLY A 345 36.94 -15.63 -6.36
CA GLY A 345 37.00 -14.35 -5.65
C GLY A 345 35.61 -13.91 -5.22
N PHE A 346 34.67 -13.88 -6.16
CA PHE A 346 33.27 -13.59 -5.88
C PHE A 346 32.66 -14.55 -4.85
N PHE A 347 32.95 -15.85 -4.96
CA PHE A 347 32.50 -16.85 -3.99
C PHE A 347 33.06 -16.58 -2.58
N ALA A 348 34.35 -16.23 -2.47
CA ALA A 348 34.98 -15.90 -1.20
C ALA A 348 34.38 -14.62 -0.59
N ASP A 349 34.20 -13.57 -1.39
CA ASP A 349 33.60 -12.30 -0.94
C ASP A 349 32.15 -12.52 -0.48
N THR A 350 31.37 -13.31 -1.21
CA THR A 350 30.00 -13.67 -0.83
C THR A 350 29.95 -14.43 0.49
N ILE A 351 30.90 -15.35 0.73
CA ILE A 351 31.02 -16.06 2.02
C ILE A 351 31.30 -15.09 3.16
N ILE A 352 32.22 -14.15 2.96
CA ILE A 352 32.58 -13.17 3.97
C ILE A 352 31.37 -12.29 4.27
N ASP A 353 30.76 -11.68 3.25
CA ASP A 353 29.58 -10.83 3.41
C ASP A 353 28.47 -11.55 4.17
N TRP A 354 28.10 -12.76 3.76
CA TRP A 354 27.09 -13.54 4.48
C TRP A 354 27.49 -13.81 5.91
N SER A 355 28.73 -14.22 6.16
CA SER A 355 29.21 -14.55 7.51
C SER A 355 29.16 -13.34 8.46
N GLU A 356 29.49 -12.15 7.95
CA GLU A 356 29.51 -10.92 8.71
C GLU A 356 28.10 -10.43 9.07
N HIS A 357 27.11 -10.74 8.25
CA HIS A 357 25.72 -10.35 8.50
C HIS A 357 24.97 -11.36 9.37
N ARG A 358 25.54 -12.52 9.70
CA ARG A 358 24.86 -13.50 10.58
C ARG A 358 24.84 -13.05 12.03
N ASN A 359 23.70 -13.31 12.68
CA ASN A 359 23.48 -13.10 14.10
C ASN A 359 24.43 -13.89 15.02
N ASP A 360 24.92 -15.05 14.58
CA ASP A 360 25.86 -15.87 15.35
C ASP A 360 27.22 -15.16 15.58
N SER A 361 27.51 -14.09 14.83
CA SER A 361 28.72 -13.28 14.96
C SER A 361 28.66 -12.26 16.11
N LEU A 362 27.49 -12.05 16.73
CA LEU A 362 27.34 -11.18 17.90
C LEU A 362 27.82 -11.86 19.19
N LEU A 363 28.53 -11.09 20.01
CA LEU A 363 28.86 -11.49 21.39
C LEU A 363 27.63 -11.34 22.28
N ASP A 364 27.56 -12.16 23.33
CA ASP A 364 26.52 -12.03 24.35
C ASP A 364 26.81 -10.92 25.37
N THR A 365 25.87 -10.69 26.30
CA THR A 365 26.02 -9.70 27.38
C THR A 365 27.22 -9.96 28.29
N ASN A 366 27.77 -11.16 28.30
CA ASN A 366 28.97 -11.54 29.06
C ASN A 366 30.25 -11.46 28.20
N GLY A 367 30.14 -11.05 26.93
CA GLY A 367 31.24 -11.00 25.98
C GLY A 367 31.60 -12.34 25.36
N ASN A 368 30.80 -13.40 25.57
CA ASN A 368 31.10 -14.72 25.02
C ASN A 368 30.58 -14.87 23.58
N PRO A 369 31.31 -15.59 22.72
CA PRO A 369 30.86 -15.90 21.37
C PRO A 369 29.69 -16.89 21.38
N HIS A 370 28.88 -16.89 20.32
CA HIS A 370 27.81 -17.88 20.15
C HIS A 370 28.38 -19.30 20.07
N PRO A 371 27.78 -20.34 20.71
CA PRO A 371 28.31 -21.71 20.70
C PRO A 371 28.52 -22.33 19.31
N THR A 372 27.77 -21.85 18.31
CA THR A 372 27.91 -22.23 16.89
C THR A 372 28.34 -21.06 16.01
N GLY A 373 29.09 -20.11 16.58
CA GLY A 373 29.57 -18.90 15.90
C GLY A 373 30.77 -19.14 14.97
N PRO A 374 31.39 -18.06 14.45
CA PRO A 374 32.44 -18.13 13.42
C PRO A 374 33.67 -18.98 13.74
N HIS A 375 33.89 -19.29 15.01
CA HIS A 375 34.98 -20.16 15.47
C HIS A 375 34.71 -21.66 15.27
N THR A 376 33.53 -22.04 14.77
CA THR A 376 33.12 -23.44 14.57
C THR A 376 33.05 -23.82 13.10
N HIS A 377 33.33 -25.08 12.76
CA HIS A 377 33.15 -25.59 11.39
C HIS A 377 31.67 -25.61 10.97
N ASP A 378 30.76 -25.89 11.91
CA ASP A 378 29.32 -25.93 11.65
C ASP A 378 28.76 -24.57 11.20
N PHE A 379 29.33 -23.46 11.70
CA PHE A 379 29.00 -22.12 11.22
C PHE A 379 29.28 -21.98 9.73
N TRP A 380 30.50 -22.28 9.31
CA TRP A 380 30.91 -22.14 7.91
C TRP A 380 30.16 -23.11 7.00
N GLY A 381 29.89 -24.32 7.46
CA GLY A 381 29.03 -25.27 6.75
C GLY A 381 27.63 -24.72 6.51
N ARG A 382 27.03 -24.03 7.50
CA ARG A 382 25.73 -23.34 7.35
C ARG A 382 25.81 -22.15 6.40
N VAL A 383 26.87 -21.34 6.48
CA VAL A 383 27.10 -20.18 5.61
C VAL A 383 27.14 -20.64 4.14
N VAL A 384 28.01 -21.59 3.81
CA VAL A 384 28.15 -22.13 2.45
C VAL A 384 26.83 -22.73 1.94
N ARG A 385 26.17 -23.55 2.76
CA ARG A 385 24.87 -24.13 2.41
C ARG A 385 23.83 -23.07 2.09
N ASN A 386 23.76 -22.01 2.89
CA ASN A 386 22.75 -20.98 2.76
C ASN A 386 22.99 -20.07 1.56
N ILE A 387 24.24 -19.69 1.26
CA ILE A 387 24.57 -18.89 0.08
C ILE A 387 24.13 -19.62 -1.20
N ILE A 388 24.47 -20.91 -1.31
CA ILE A 388 24.07 -21.72 -2.46
C ILE A 388 22.55 -21.83 -2.52
N GLY A 389 21.90 -22.17 -1.40
CA GLY A 389 20.44 -22.30 -1.33
C GLY A 389 19.71 -21.01 -1.68
N ASP A 390 20.18 -19.87 -1.18
CA ASP A 390 19.63 -18.54 -1.44
C ASP A 390 19.80 -18.15 -2.90
N GLY A 391 20.97 -18.37 -3.50
CA GLY A 391 21.20 -18.07 -4.92
C GLY A 391 20.18 -18.75 -5.84
N TYR A 392 19.97 -20.07 -5.68
CA TYR A 392 18.97 -20.79 -6.48
C TYR A 392 17.53 -20.39 -6.16
N THR A 393 17.23 -20.13 -4.89
CA THR A 393 15.88 -19.71 -4.47
C THR A 393 15.54 -18.34 -5.03
N ASN A 394 16.49 -17.42 -5.04
CA ASN A 394 16.37 -16.09 -5.61
C ASN A 394 16.10 -16.17 -7.11
N TYR A 395 16.91 -16.95 -7.85
CA TYR A 395 16.69 -17.20 -9.28
C TYR A 395 15.29 -17.76 -9.57
N GLU A 396 14.87 -18.81 -8.87
CA GLU A 396 13.56 -19.44 -9.06
C GLU A 396 12.41 -18.46 -8.76
N THR A 397 12.57 -17.63 -7.73
CA THR A 397 11.57 -16.61 -7.37
C THR A 397 11.36 -15.61 -8.50
N TRP A 398 12.45 -15.02 -9.02
CA TRP A 398 12.36 -14.08 -10.14
C TRP A 398 11.87 -14.74 -11.43
N PHE A 399 12.28 -15.98 -11.69
CA PHE A 399 11.80 -16.76 -12.84
C PHE A 399 10.28 -16.96 -12.80
N LEU A 400 9.74 -17.34 -11.65
CA LEU A 400 8.30 -17.54 -11.47
C LEU A 400 7.52 -16.23 -11.62
N LEU A 401 8.03 -15.13 -11.08
CA LEU A 401 7.43 -13.79 -11.21
C LEU A 401 7.43 -13.30 -12.67
N TYR A 402 8.56 -13.44 -13.36
CA TYR A 402 8.68 -13.14 -14.78
C TYR A 402 7.70 -13.97 -15.62
N ARG A 403 7.66 -15.29 -15.41
CA ARG A 403 6.74 -16.17 -16.13
C ARG A 403 5.27 -15.81 -15.87
N GLN A 404 4.91 -15.54 -14.62
CA GLN A 404 3.54 -15.20 -14.26
C GLN A 404 3.11 -13.84 -14.82
N SER A 405 4.00 -12.83 -14.81
CA SER A 405 3.74 -11.54 -15.45
C SER A 405 3.60 -11.64 -16.98
N ALA A 406 4.38 -12.51 -17.64
CA ALA A 406 4.22 -12.78 -19.08
C ALA A 406 2.86 -13.42 -19.41
N ILE A 407 2.37 -14.34 -18.56
CA ILE A 407 1.00 -14.89 -18.67
C ILE A 407 -0.03 -13.77 -18.54
N LEU A 408 0.14 -12.87 -17.57
CA LEU A 408 -0.78 -11.74 -17.37
C LEU A 408 -0.78 -10.77 -18.56
N CYS A 409 0.37 -10.47 -19.17
CA CYS A 409 0.43 -9.68 -20.40
C CYS A 409 -0.39 -10.33 -21.52
N THR A 410 -0.22 -11.65 -21.70
CA THR A 410 -0.95 -12.43 -22.71
C THR A 410 -2.45 -12.42 -22.46
N LEU A 411 -2.88 -12.59 -21.20
CA LEU A 411 -4.29 -12.59 -20.83
C LEU A 411 -4.93 -11.19 -20.90
N LYS A 412 -4.19 -10.14 -20.53
CA LYS A 412 -4.63 -8.74 -20.68
C LYS A 412 -4.92 -8.43 -22.14
N GLU A 413 -4.02 -8.83 -23.05
CA GLU A 413 -4.21 -8.64 -24.49
C GLU A 413 -5.36 -9.49 -25.04
N LYS A 414 -5.45 -10.77 -24.63
CA LYS A 414 -6.55 -11.67 -25.01
C LYS A 414 -7.93 -11.11 -24.66
N TYR A 415 -8.06 -10.55 -23.46
CA TYR A 415 -9.34 -10.07 -22.92
C TYR A 415 -9.55 -8.56 -23.03
N LYS A 416 -8.67 -7.83 -23.73
CA LYS A 416 -8.72 -6.35 -23.80
C LYS A 416 -10.07 -5.76 -24.19
N ASN A 417 -10.82 -6.46 -25.04
CA ASN A 417 -12.14 -6.04 -25.53
C ASN A 417 -13.30 -6.47 -24.62
N GLU A 418 -13.06 -7.41 -23.70
CA GLU A 418 -14.04 -7.94 -22.75
C GLU A 418 -13.96 -7.26 -21.38
N ILE A 419 -12.79 -6.69 -21.04
CA ILE A 419 -12.57 -5.96 -19.79
C ILE A 419 -13.45 -4.70 -19.77
N SER A 420 -14.31 -4.61 -18.75
CA SER A 420 -15.14 -3.45 -18.48
C SER A 420 -15.17 -3.19 -16.97
N TYR A 421 -15.21 -1.92 -16.59
CA TYR A 421 -15.29 -1.47 -15.19
C TYR A 421 -16.55 -1.99 -14.47
N ASP A 422 -17.63 -2.23 -15.21
CA ASP A 422 -18.91 -2.66 -14.64
C ASP A 422 -19.04 -4.18 -14.50
N LYS A 423 -18.04 -4.94 -14.97
CA LYS A 423 -18.07 -6.41 -15.02
C LYS A 423 -16.86 -7.00 -14.32
N GLN A 424 -17.05 -8.20 -13.79
CA GLN A 424 -15.92 -8.96 -13.25
C GLN A 424 -14.96 -9.36 -14.37
N LEU A 425 -13.66 -9.45 -14.04
CA LEU A 425 -12.66 -9.97 -14.98
C LEU A 425 -12.98 -11.41 -15.38
N PRO A 426 -12.66 -11.82 -16.61
CA PRO A 426 -12.78 -13.22 -17.04
C PRO A 426 -12.09 -14.18 -16.07
N LYS A 427 -12.74 -15.32 -15.79
CA LYS A 427 -12.30 -16.27 -14.75
C LYS A 427 -10.83 -16.70 -14.89
N GLU A 428 -10.37 -16.95 -16.11
CA GLU A 428 -8.97 -17.30 -16.38
C GLU A 428 -8.01 -16.17 -15.97
N TYR A 429 -8.39 -14.93 -16.26
CA TYR A 429 -7.57 -13.75 -15.99
C TYR A 429 -7.52 -13.42 -14.50
N ILE A 430 -8.67 -13.43 -13.80
CA ILE A 430 -8.69 -13.18 -12.36
C ILE A 430 -7.92 -14.26 -11.58
N VAL A 431 -8.02 -15.54 -11.96
CA VAL A 431 -7.24 -16.61 -11.33
C VAL A 431 -5.74 -16.40 -11.54
N ALA A 432 -5.32 -15.92 -12.72
CA ALA A 432 -3.91 -15.59 -12.97
C ALA A 432 -3.44 -14.41 -12.11
N ILE A 433 -4.28 -13.39 -11.90
CA ILE A 433 -3.96 -12.25 -11.03
C ILE A 433 -3.85 -12.70 -9.58
N LEU A 434 -4.77 -13.54 -9.10
CA LEU A 434 -4.74 -14.07 -7.73
C LEU A 434 -3.49 -14.92 -7.48
N LYS A 435 -3.10 -15.77 -8.44
CA LYS A 435 -1.83 -16.52 -8.37
C LYS A 435 -0.62 -15.59 -8.29
N PHE A 436 -0.64 -14.51 -9.06
CA PHE A 436 0.43 -13.51 -9.04
C PHE A 436 0.49 -12.75 -7.72
N LYS A 437 -0.66 -12.31 -7.17
CA LYS A 437 -0.79 -11.70 -5.83
C LYS A 437 -0.18 -12.59 -4.75
N GLU A 438 -0.54 -13.87 -4.74
CA GLU A 438 -0.05 -14.82 -3.74
C GLU A 438 1.44 -15.13 -3.91
N LEU A 439 1.93 -15.24 -5.15
CA LEU A 439 3.34 -15.40 -5.42
C LEU A 439 4.15 -14.20 -4.91
N LEU A 440 3.68 -12.98 -5.14
CA LEU A 440 4.30 -11.76 -4.62
C LEU A 440 4.36 -11.74 -3.09
N LYS A 441 3.24 -12.07 -2.42
CA LYS A 441 3.20 -12.15 -0.94
C LYS A 441 4.24 -13.13 -0.40
N ILE A 442 4.31 -14.34 -0.96
CA ILE A 442 5.29 -15.37 -0.56
C ILE A 442 6.72 -14.88 -0.82
N SER A 443 6.94 -14.21 -1.97
CA SER A 443 8.26 -13.71 -2.37
C SER A 443 8.76 -12.60 -1.42
N CYS A 444 7.87 -11.84 -0.79
CA CYS A 444 8.25 -10.81 0.20
C CYS A 444 8.78 -11.39 1.52
N GLU A 445 8.40 -12.61 1.91
CA GLU A 445 8.72 -13.17 3.24
C GLU A 445 10.23 -13.40 3.44
N ALA A 446 10.93 -13.90 2.41
CA ALA A 446 12.36 -14.18 2.52
C ALA A 446 13.20 -12.90 2.71
N PRO A 447 13.05 -11.84 1.90
CA PRO A 447 13.71 -10.56 2.16
C PRO A 447 13.39 -9.99 3.55
N ILE A 448 12.12 -10.02 3.99
CA ILE A 448 11.73 -9.55 5.32
C ILE A 448 12.49 -10.30 6.43
N HIS A 449 12.62 -11.62 6.30
CA HIS A 449 13.36 -12.44 7.25
C HIS A 449 14.87 -12.10 7.23
N TYR A 450 15.48 -11.99 6.05
CA TYR A 450 16.90 -11.66 5.95
C TYR A 450 17.23 -10.27 6.49
N LEU A 451 16.31 -9.30 6.36
CA LEU A 451 16.49 -7.96 6.90
C LEU A 451 16.56 -7.95 8.44
N GLN A 452 16.10 -8.98 9.15
CA GLN A 452 16.30 -9.10 10.60
C GLN A 452 17.79 -9.15 11.00
N ASN A 453 18.64 -9.63 10.08
CA ASN A 453 20.09 -9.70 10.28
C ASN A 453 20.79 -8.33 10.24
N ILE A 454 20.07 -7.24 9.92
CA ILE A 454 20.61 -5.88 9.96
C ILE A 454 21.24 -5.53 11.31
N GLN A 455 20.73 -6.10 12.40
CA GLN A 455 21.22 -5.91 13.77
C GLN A 455 22.69 -6.34 13.92
N SER A 456 23.12 -7.32 13.12
CA SER A 456 24.48 -7.88 13.14
C SER A 456 25.37 -7.36 12.01
N SER A 457 24.80 -6.57 11.10
CA SER A 457 25.51 -5.96 9.99
C SER A 457 26.70 -5.13 10.48
N PRO A 458 27.84 -5.11 9.76
CA PRO A 458 29.04 -4.42 10.22
C PRO A 458 28.82 -2.96 10.70
N PRO A 459 28.03 -2.11 10.00
CA PRO A 459 27.80 -0.72 10.45
C PRO A 459 27.09 -0.64 11.80
N LEU A 460 26.17 -1.56 12.08
CA LEU A 460 25.31 -1.52 13.27
C LEU A 460 25.73 -2.44 14.41
N ARG A 461 26.56 -3.44 14.13
CA ARG A 461 26.93 -4.52 15.05
C ARG A 461 27.33 -4.03 16.44
N HIS A 462 28.03 -2.89 16.49
CA HIS A 462 28.54 -2.34 17.73
C HIS A 462 27.43 -1.82 18.68
N HIS A 463 26.24 -1.51 18.15
CA HIS A 463 25.07 -1.07 18.93
C HIS A 463 24.25 -2.23 19.52
N PHE A 464 24.47 -3.46 19.08
CA PHE A 464 23.68 -4.63 19.47
C PHE A 464 24.50 -5.65 20.26
N THR A 465 23.80 -6.39 21.11
CA THR A 465 24.33 -7.53 21.85
C THR A 465 23.31 -8.65 21.89
N ARG A 466 23.77 -9.86 22.20
CA ARG A 466 22.92 -11.04 22.33
C ARG A 466 22.69 -11.38 23.81
N ALA A 467 21.53 -11.93 24.15
CA ALA A 467 21.39 -12.62 25.44
C ALA A 467 22.25 -13.90 25.44
N PRO A 468 22.69 -14.40 26.61
CA PRO A 468 23.33 -15.71 26.69
C PRO A 468 22.46 -16.81 26.07
N GLN A 469 23.08 -17.81 25.42
CA GLN A 469 22.31 -18.85 24.73
C GLN A 469 21.56 -19.71 25.74
N ALA A 470 20.24 -19.85 25.57
CA ALA A 470 19.48 -20.80 26.36
C ALA A 470 19.86 -22.23 25.96
N PRO A 471 20.16 -23.13 26.91
CA PRO A 471 20.50 -24.51 26.58
C PRO A 471 19.38 -25.21 25.79
N GLY A 472 19.74 -25.86 24.68
CA GLY A 472 18.81 -26.64 23.87
C GLY A 472 17.91 -25.85 22.91
N THR A 473 18.07 -24.53 22.82
CA THR A 473 17.33 -23.70 21.86
C THR A 473 18.25 -23.20 20.74
N ILE A 474 17.65 -22.87 19.59
CA ILE A 474 18.33 -22.16 18.49
C ILE A 474 18.02 -20.65 18.50
N ASP A 475 17.19 -20.22 19.45
CA ASP A 475 16.67 -18.87 19.51
C ASP A 475 17.76 -17.92 19.99
N MET A 476 18.01 -16.89 19.18
CA MET A 476 18.94 -15.82 19.52
C MET A 476 18.13 -14.57 19.84
N HIS A 477 18.14 -14.17 21.11
CA HIS A 477 17.55 -12.90 21.52
C HIS A 477 18.60 -11.79 21.40
N ILE A 478 18.40 -10.89 20.44
CA ILE A 478 19.26 -9.73 20.20
C ILE A 478 18.59 -8.49 20.78
N MET A 479 19.36 -7.65 21.44
CA MET A 479 18.90 -6.42 22.07
C MET A 479 19.87 -5.26 21.81
N PRO A 480 19.37 -4.02 21.75
CA PRO A 480 20.23 -2.85 21.81
C PRO A 480 21.08 -2.87 23.07
N LYS A 481 22.34 -2.44 22.99
CA LYS A 481 23.19 -2.24 24.19
C LYS A 481 22.72 -1.06 25.03
N ASN A 482 22.12 -0.06 24.40
CA ASN A 482 21.56 1.11 25.04
C ASN A 482 20.25 1.48 24.33
N GLU A 483 19.13 1.11 24.93
CA GLU A 483 17.79 1.38 24.41
C GLU A 483 17.43 2.87 24.43
N ASP A 484 18.05 3.64 25.34
CA ASP A 484 17.89 5.10 25.44
C ASP A 484 18.72 5.87 24.40
N SER A 485 19.48 5.16 23.55
CA SER A 485 20.31 5.80 22.53
C SER A 485 19.44 6.48 21.47
N SER A 486 19.73 7.75 21.22
CA SER A 486 19.03 8.54 20.20
C SER A 486 19.13 7.97 18.79
N PHE A 487 20.14 7.12 18.56
CA PHE A 487 20.36 6.36 17.33
C PHE A 487 19.13 5.54 16.93
N PHE A 488 18.39 4.99 17.89
CA PHE A 488 17.27 4.08 17.62
C PHE A 488 15.92 4.78 17.38
N HIS A 489 15.87 6.11 17.27
CA HIS A 489 14.59 6.82 17.25
C HIS A 489 13.86 6.86 15.90
N LYS A 490 14.48 6.48 14.77
CA LYS A 490 13.85 6.55 13.43
C LYS A 490 13.91 5.25 12.61
N PRO A 491 15.08 4.78 12.10
CA PRO A 491 15.12 3.58 11.26
C PRO A 491 14.65 2.33 12.00
N TRP A 492 14.95 2.26 13.30
CA TRP A 492 14.57 1.14 14.14
C TRP A 492 13.06 0.97 14.29
N GLY A 493 12.31 2.08 14.43
CA GLY A 493 10.84 2.03 14.48
C GLY A 493 10.24 1.40 13.23
N LEU A 494 10.74 1.77 12.05
CA LEU A 494 10.30 1.18 10.78
C LEU A 494 10.65 -0.30 10.67
N LEU A 495 11.83 -0.70 11.14
CA LEU A 495 12.25 -2.10 11.16
C LEU A 495 11.39 -2.95 12.12
N LEU A 496 11.05 -2.44 13.30
CA LEU A 496 10.15 -3.11 14.23
C LEU A 496 8.75 -3.30 13.63
N ILE A 497 8.23 -2.28 12.95
CA ILE A 497 6.98 -2.37 12.18
C ILE A 497 7.13 -3.43 11.08
N LEU A 498 8.25 -3.42 10.34
CA LEU A 498 8.52 -4.37 9.26
C LEU A 498 8.62 -5.81 9.77
N TRP A 499 9.15 -6.09 10.96
CA TRP A 499 9.31 -7.47 11.45
C TRP A 499 8.07 -8.02 12.15
N ASN A 500 7.22 -7.16 12.70
CA ASN A 500 5.97 -7.59 13.31
C ASN A 500 4.84 -7.67 12.28
N ARG A 501 4.24 -8.86 12.10
CA ARG A 501 3.19 -9.08 11.10
C ARG A 501 1.94 -8.21 11.33
N GLU A 502 1.48 -8.09 12.57
CA GLU A 502 0.30 -7.28 12.90
C GLU A 502 0.56 -5.79 12.63
N GLN A 503 1.77 -5.32 12.94
CA GLN A 503 2.19 -3.94 12.61
C GLN A 503 2.34 -3.76 11.10
N ARG A 504 2.90 -4.73 10.36
CA ARG A 504 2.94 -4.68 8.89
C ARG A 504 1.55 -4.58 8.28
N ASP A 505 0.59 -5.36 8.78
CA ASP A 505 -0.80 -5.35 8.30
C ASP A 505 -1.48 -4.00 8.63
N LEU A 506 -1.16 -3.42 9.79
CA LEU A 506 -1.65 -2.10 10.22
C LEU A 506 -1.08 -0.95 9.40
N PHE A 507 0.21 -0.95 9.10
CA PHE A 507 0.90 0.14 8.40
C PHE A 507 0.86 0.00 6.87
N GLY A 508 0.75 -1.23 6.38
CA GLY A 508 0.88 -1.63 4.99
C GLY A 508 2.36 -1.81 4.58
N LEU A 509 2.70 -2.93 3.94
CA LEU A 509 4.09 -3.24 3.57
C LEU A 509 4.69 -2.17 2.65
N SER A 510 4.01 -1.81 1.55
CA SER A 510 4.49 -0.79 0.60
C SER A 510 4.74 0.56 1.25
N ASN A 511 3.87 0.93 2.20
CA ASN A 511 3.93 2.15 2.98
C ASN A 511 5.14 2.18 3.92
N VAL A 512 5.52 1.04 4.50
CA VAL A 512 6.71 0.90 5.35
C VAL A 512 7.97 0.99 4.50
N ILE A 513 7.99 0.36 3.34
CA ILE A 513 9.13 0.44 2.42
C ILE A 513 9.33 1.85 1.87
N ASP A 514 8.26 2.53 1.45
CA ASP A 514 8.31 3.93 1.01
C ASP A 514 8.88 4.86 2.10
N ALA A 515 8.41 4.71 3.35
CA ALA A 515 8.95 5.46 4.48
C ALA A 515 10.44 5.14 4.74
N PHE A 516 10.86 3.90 4.53
CA PHE A 516 12.26 3.50 4.66
C PHE A 516 13.13 4.07 3.53
N GLU A 517 12.70 3.97 2.27
CA GLU A 517 13.38 4.57 1.10
C GLU A 517 13.56 6.08 1.28
N GLN A 518 12.55 6.75 1.84
CA GLN A 518 12.61 8.18 2.13
C GLN A 518 13.57 8.50 3.28
N LEU A 519 13.63 7.66 4.32
CA LEU A 519 14.59 7.81 5.41
C LEU A 519 16.03 7.64 4.91
N MET A 520 16.26 6.68 4.00
CA MET A 520 17.57 6.40 3.41
C MET A 520 18.07 7.50 2.46
N GLN A 521 17.26 8.52 2.15
CA GLN A 521 17.74 9.73 1.47
C GLN A 521 18.62 10.60 2.38
N ASP A 522 18.56 10.41 3.71
CA ASP A 522 19.47 11.06 4.65
C ASP A 522 20.83 10.35 4.63
N PRO A 523 21.94 11.04 4.26
CA PRO A 523 23.26 10.44 4.24
C PRO A 523 23.70 9.86 5.58
N GLU A 524 23.28 10.43 6.71
CA GLU A 524 23.64 9.90 8.03
C GLU A 524 22.94 8.59 8.34
N GLU A 525 21.71 8.40 7.85
CA GLU A 525 20.98 7.15 8.01
C GLU A 525 21.48 6.09 7.02
N SER A 526 21.78 6.49 5.78
CA SER A 526 22.26 5.57 4.73
C SER A 526 23.60 4.90 5.07
N LYS A 527 24.49 5.58 5.81
CA LYS A 527 25.79 5.04 6.27
C LYS A 527 25.63 3.83 7.20
N ASN A 528 24.47 3.69 7.83
CA ASN A 528 24.18 2.60 8.74
C ASN A 528 23.71 1.33 8.01
N ILE A 529 23.61 1.36 6.69
CA ILE A 529 23.18 0.24 5.85
C ILE A 529 24.36 -0.23 5.01
N SER A 530 24.73 -1.51 5.14
CA SER A 530 25.70 -2.14 4.26
C SER A 530 25.10 -2.39 2.88
N SER A 531 25.96 -2.55 1.85
CA SER A 531 25.53 -2.94 0.50
C SER A 531 24.66 -4.20 0.53
N TYR A 532 25.06 -5.22 1.28
CA TYR A 532 24.30 -6.46 1.45
C TYR A 532 22.86 -6.23 1.92
N ILE A 533 22.66 -5.35 2.91
CA ILE A 533 21.32 -5.05 3.42
C ILE A 533 20.53 -4.17 2.42
N ALA A 534 21.20 -3.22 1.77
CA ALA A 534 20.59 -2.37 0.75
C ALA A 534 20.02 -3.19 -0.42
N ASP A 535 20.73 -4.23 -0.86
CA ASP A 535 20.27 -5.11 -1.94
C ASP A 535 18.98 -5.86 -1.55
N ARG A 536 18.90 -6.36 -0.30
CA ARG A 536 17.67 -7.03 0.20
C ARG A 536 16.50 -6.06 0.32
N PHE A 537 16.75 -4.81 0.71
CA PHE A 537 15.72 -3.77 0.68
C PHE A 537 15.27 -3.46 -0.74
N SER A 538 16.19 -3.41 -1.71
CA SER A 538 15.87 -3.17 -3.11
C SER A 538 14.94 -4.26 -3.67
N ASP A 539 15.23 -5.54 -3.39
CA ASP A 539 14.36 -6.65 -3.77
C ASP A 539 12.96 -6.52 -3.14
N LEU A 540 12.91 -6.20 -1.84
CA LEU A 540 11.64 -6.02 -1.14
C LEU A 540 10.85 -4.80 -1.67
N ALA A 541 11.52 -3.73 -2.08
CA ALA A 541 10.88 -2.56 -2.69
C ALA A 541 10.22 -2.91 -4.02
N ILE A 542 10.91 -3.67 -4.89
CA ILE A 542 10.34 -4.15 -6.16
C ILE A 542 9.10 -5.02 -5.91
N LEU A 543 9.20 -6.00 -5.00
CA LEU A 543 8.13 -6.94 -4.70
C LEU A 543 6.92 -6.25 -4.05
N SER A 544 7.16 -5.41 -3.04
CA SER A 544 6.10 -4.67 -2.36
C SER A 544 5.40 -3.67 -3.26
N ARG A 545 6.13 -3.04 -4.20
CA ARG A 545 5.54 -2.15 -5.21
C ARG A 545 4.66 -2.90 -6.19
N ALA A 546 5.11 -4.04 -6.70
CA ALA A 546 4.32 -4.88 -7.59
C ALA A 546 3.04 -5.39 -6.88
N LEU A 547 3.16 -5.78 -5.60
CA LEU A 547 2.02 -6.17 -4.79
C LEU A 547 1.03 -5.02 -4.60
N TYR A 548 1.51 -3.83 -4.29
CA TYR A 548 0.68 -2.62 -4.18
C TYR A 548 -0.08 -2.34 -5.48
N GLU A 549 0.58 -2.45 -6.63
CA GLU A 549 -0.10 -2.23 -7.92
C GLU A 549 -1.23 -3.25 -8.12
N VAL A 550 -0.98 -4.52 -7.82
CA VAL A 550 -2.01 -5.59 -7.86
C VAL A 550 -3.18 -5.30 -6.92
N GLU A 551 -2.90 -4.91 -5.68
CA GLU A 551 -3.92 -4.60 -4.67
C GLU A 551 -4.70 -3.33 -4.97
N ASN A 552 -4.19 -2.47 -5.85
CA ASN A 552 -4.87 -1.27 -6.32
C ASN A 552 -5.44 -1.43 -7.75
N TYR A 553 -5.60 -2.66 -8.27
CA TYR A 553 -6.25 -2.89 -9.57
C TYR A 553 -7.76 -2.64 -9.54
N GLN A 554 -8.16 -1.40 -9.29
CA GLN A 554 -9.55 -1.04 -9.11
C GLN A 554 -10.29 -1.07 -10.46
N PRO A 555 -11.56 -1.53 -10.47
CA PRO A 555 -12.41 -1.89 -9.33
C PRO A 555 -12.30 -3.37 -8.93
N TRP A 556 -11.49 -4.18 -9.62
CA TRP A 556 -11.49 -5.63 -9.45
C TRP A 556 -10.77 -6.12 -8.20
N ALA A 557 -9.74 -5.39 -7.75
CA ALA A 557 -8.97 -5.73 -6.56
C ALA A 557 -9.84 -5.87 -5.30
N ALA A 558 -10.93 -5.11 -5.26
CA ALA A 558 -11.99 -5.14 -4.26
C ALA A 558 -12.60 -6.56 -4.06
N THR A 559 -12.61 -7.38 -5.11
CA THR A 559 -13.20 -8.73 -5.10
C THR A 559 -12.21 -9.86 -4.87
N PHE A 560 -10.91 -9.55 -4.77
CA PHE A 560 -9.87 -10.58 -4.82
C PHE A 560 -9.94 -11.57 -3.67
N ASP A 561 -10.27 -11.12 -2.47
CA ASP A 561 -10.32 -12.01 -1.30
C ASP A 561 -11.51 -12.98 -1.39
N ASP A 562 -12.67 -12.52 -1.86
CA ASP A 562 -13.85 -13.37 -2.11
C ASP A 562 -13.58 -14.41 -3.20
N GLU A 563 -13.05 -13.97 -4.34
CA GLU A 563 -12.74 -14.83 -5.47
C GLU A 563 -11.66 -15.86 -5.12
N TYR A 564 -10.70 -15.47 -4.27
CA TYR A 564 -9.71 -16.40 -3.72
C TYR A 564 -10.36 -17.47 -2.85
N ASN A 565 -11.28 -17.10 -1.96
CA ASN A 565 -12.01 -18.04 -1.11
C ASN A 565 -12.87 -19.02 -1.94
N VAL A 566 -13.57 -18.53 -2.96
CA VAL A 566 -14.34 -19.35 -3.91
C VAL A 566 -13.42 -20.31 -4.67
N SER A 567 -12.22 -19.88 -5.05
CA SER A 567 -11.25 -20.72 -5.76
C SER A 567 -10.66 -21.85 -4.90
N LYS A 568 -10.53 -21.64 -3.58
CA LYS A 568 -10.05 -22.64 -2.61
C LYS A 568 -11.14 -23.64 -2.20
N PHE A 569 -12.38 -23.19 -2.11
CA PHE A 569 -13.52 -24.01 -1.70
C PHE A 569 -14.61 -23.98 -2.76
N PRO A 570 -14.41 -24.63 -3.93
CA PRO A 570 -15.50 -24.83 -4.86
C PRO A 570 -16.59 -25.63 -4.16
N THR A 571 -17.79 -25.07 -4.06
CA THR A 571 -18.99 -25.77 -3.59
C THR A 571 -19.27 -26.94 -4.52
N THR A 572 -18.67 -28.10 -4.26
CA THR A 572 -19.18 -29.40 -4.73
C THR A 572 -18.57 -30.56 -3.96
N ARG A 573 -19.48 -31.43 -3.53
CA ARG A 573 -19.35 -32.85 -3.16
C ARG A 573 -17.96 -33.48 -3.34
N ARG A 574 -17.51 -34.14 -2.25
CA ARG A 574 -16.48 -35.20 -2.16
C ARG A 574 -15.73 -35.50 -3.47
N GLY A 575 -14.47 -35.10 -3.50
CA GLY A 575 -13.48 -35.59 -4.44
C GLY A 575 -12.14 -34.96 -4.15
N SER A 576 -11.30 -35.65 -3.40
CA SER A 576 -9.92 -35.27 -3.11
C SER A 576 -9.16 -34.98 -4.41
N ASN A 577 -8.61 -33.78 -4.55
CA ASN A 577 -7.41 -33.51 -5.34
C ASN A 577 -6.77 -32.23 -4.81
N SER A 578 -5.59 -32.36 -4.20
CA SER A 578 -4.76 -31.24 -3.77
C SER A 578 -4.12 -30.55 -4.99
N PRO A 579 -3.84 -29.24 -4.93
CA PRO A 579 -3.02 -28.60 -5.96
C PRO A 579 -1.58 -29.12 -5.90
N HIS A 580 -1.06 -29.53 -7.05
CA HIS A 580 0.34 -29.92 -7.23
C HIS A 580 1.26 -28.69 -7.11
N TRP A 581 1.83 -28.47 -5.93
CA TRP A 581 2.97 -27.56 -5.73
C TRP A 581 4.26 -28.21 -6.23
N SER A 582 5.18 -27.40 -6.79
CA SER A 582 6.53 -27.90 -7.13
C SER A 582 7.26 -28.38 -5.86
N PRO A 583 8.16 -29.39 -5.96
CA PRO A 583 8.96 -29.84 -4.82
C PRO A 583 9.76 -28.72 -4.14
N THR A 584 10.17 -27.70 -4.92
CA THR A 584 10.92 -26.52 -4.44
C THR A 584 10.05 -25.59 -3.59
N MET A 585 8.79 -25.35 -3.96
CA MET A 585 7.86 -24.59 -3.11
C MET A 585 7.55 -25.31 -1.80
N LYS A 586 7.48 -26.65 -1.82
CA LYS A 586 7.37 -27.43 -0.57
C LYS A 586 8.61 -27.26 0.32
N LEU A 587 9.80 -27.17 -0.29
CA LEU A 587 11.04 -26.87 0.44
C LEU A 587 11.05 -25.45 1.03
N PHE A 588 10.57 -24.45 0.29
CA PHE A 588 10.40 -23.07 0.78
C PHE A 588 9.45 -23.01 1.99
N PHE A 589 8.33 -23.72 1.94
CA PHE A 589 7.40 -23.87 3.07
C PHE A 589 8.03 -24.61 4.27
N LEU A 590 8.82 -25.66 4.02
CA LEU A 590 9.47 -26.45 5.08
C LEU A 590 10.68 -25.74 5.71
N GLN A 591 11.41 -24.91 4.96
CA GLN A 591 12.48 -24.08 5.52
C GLN A 591 11.93 -22.90 6.33
N ASN A 592 10.83 -22.27 5.89
CA ASN A 592 10.21 -21.16 6.62
C ASN A 592 9.36 -21.58 7.83
N GLN A 593 9.01 -22.87 7.96
CA GLN A 593 8.43 -23.43 9.20
C GLN A 593 9.46 -23.74 10.29
N MET A 594 10.77 -23.65 10.00
CA MET A 594 11.85 -23.91 10.95
C MET A 594 12.57 -22.64 11.44
N GLY A 595 11.91 -21.48 11.37
CA GLY A 595 12.34 -20.24 12.04
C GLY A 595 11.68 -20.11 13.41
N PRO A 596 12.36 -19.53 14.41
CA PRO A 596 11.87 -19.52 15.78
C PRO A 596 10.62 -18.63 15.92
N SER A 597 9.61 -19.20 16.56
CA SER A 597 8.43 -18.49 17.05
C SER A 597 8.84 -17.50 18.15
N ASN A 598 9.29 -16.31 17.74
CA ASN A 598 9.52 -15.21 18.66
C ASN A 598 8.18 -14.53 18.98
N HIS A 599 7.58 -14.93 20.10
CA HIS A 599 6.60 -14.08 20.79
C HIS A 599 7.32 -12.83 21.31
N PHE A 600 7.22 -11.73 20.56
CA PHE A 600 7.38 -10.41 21.15
C PHE A 600 6.15 -10.17 22.03
N LEU A 601 6.29 -10.46 23.33
CA LEU A 601 5.38 -10.02 24.36
C LEU A 601 5.43 -8.49 24.44
N ASN A 602 4.24 -7.89 24.45
CA ASN A 602 3.90 -6.52 24.84
C ASN A 602 5.02 -5.73 25.55
N ILE A 603 5.41 -4.61 24.94
CA ILE A 603 5.81 -3.40 25.67
C ILE A 603 4.98 -2.25 25.15
#